data_AF-A0A357T6T4-F1
#
_entry.id   AF-A0A357T6T4-F1
#
_cell.length_a   1.000
_cell.length_b   1.000
_cell.length_c   1.000
_cell.angle_alpha   90.00
_cell.angle_beta   90.00
_cell.angle_gamma   90.00
#
_symmetry.space_group_name_H-M   'P 1'
#
loop_
_entity.id
_entity.type
_entity.pdbx_description
1 polymer ?
#
loop_
_entity_poly.entity_id
_entity_poly.type
_entity_poly.pdbx_seq_one_letter_code
_entity_poly.pdbx_strand_id
1 'polypeptide(L)'
;MDYGREIFLGILLLGSYGVSYAIFKGHYFPLRKEYPGWPERTLFQQRYGVLFALLCTVGFLREVIFVNFENSLYYKGSYWVLLLLMVAFIANVRRFIKGKRKGVGAST
;
A
#
# COMPACT_ATOMS: atom_id res chain seq x y z
N MET A 1 -21.88 -16.22 -18.14
CA MET A 1 -21.08 -15.31 -17.31
C MET A 1 -21.70 -15.31 -15.93
N ASP A 2 -20.92 -15.65 -14.89
CA ASP A 2 -21.41 -15.79 -13.51
C ASP A 2 -21.44 -14.43 -12.80
N TYR A 3 -22.55 -13.72 -12.94
CA TYR A 3 -22.75 -12.36 -12.39
C TYR A 3 -22.47 -12.27 -10.88
N GLY A 4 -22.75 -13.32 -10.11
CA GLY A 4 -22.48 -13.33 -8.66
C GLY A 4 -20.99 -13.20 -8.33
N ARG A 5 -20.12 -13.75 -9.17
CA ARG A 5 -18.67 -13.72 -8.97
C ARG A 5 -18.06 -12.35 -9.31
N GLU A 6 -18.58 -11.68 -10.33
CA GLU A 6 -18.14 -10.33 -10.72
C GLU A 6 -18.53 -9.28 -9.67
N ILE A 7 -19.74 -9.37 -9.12
CA ILE A 7 -20.20 -8.52 -8.02
C ILE A 7 -19.34 -8.74 -6.77
N PHE A 8 -19.06 -9.99 -6.42
CA PHE A 8 -18.20 -10.33 -5.28
C PHE A 8 -16.77 -9.76 -5.44
N LEU A 9 -16.17 -9.90 -6.62
CA LEU A 9 -14.86 -9.33 -6.93
C LEU A 9 -14.89 -7.79 -6.88
N GLY A 10 -15.94 -7.15 -7.40
CA GLY A 10 -16.13 -5.71 -7.33
C GLY A 10 -16.21 -5.20 -5.89
N ILE A 11 -16.96 -5.88 -5.01
CA ILE A 11 -17.05 -5.56 -3.57
C ILE A 11 -15.70 -5.73 -2.88
N LEU A 12 -14.96 -6.80 -3.19
CA LEU A 12 -13.62 -7.04 -2.67
C LEU A 12 -12.64 -5.93 -3.06
N LEU A 13 -12.73 -5.45 -4.31
CA LEU A 13 -11.90 -4.37 -4.85
C LEU A 13 -12.25 -3.04 -4.16
N LEU A 14 -13.54 -2.76 -4.00
CA LEU A 14 -14.04 -1.56 -3.31
C LEU A 14 -13.68 -1.57 -1.81
N GLY A 15 -13.81 -2.72 -1.15
CA GLY A 15 -13.44 -2.89 0.26
C GLY A 15 -11.94 -2.74 0.47
N SER A 16 -11.14 -3.35 -0.40
CA SER A 16 -9.69 -3.16 -0.41
C SER A 16 -9.35 -1.69 -0.58
N TYR A 17 -9.95 -1.00 -1.56
CA TYR A 17 -9.77 0.43 -1.78
C TYR A 17 -10.25 1.31 -0.60
N GLY A 18 -11.33 0.94 0.07
CA GLY A 18 -11.86 1.64 1.24
C GLY A 18 -10.91 1.54 2.43
N VAL A 19 -10.46 0.33 2.76
CA VAL A 19 -9.46 0.07 3.82
C VAL A 19 -8.14 0.76 3.50
N SER A 20 -7.75 0.71 2.24
CA SER A 20 -6.58 1.38 1.69
C SER A 20 -6.59 2.88 1.90
N TYR A 21 -7.71 3.50 1.51
CA TYR A 21 -7.93 4.92 1.69
C TYR A 21 -8.02 5.29 3.17
N ALA A 22 -8.62 4.43 4.01
CA ALA A 22 -8.70 4.63 5.45
C ALA A 22 -7.32 4.54 6.13
N ILE A 23 -6.45 3.61 5.72
CA ILE A 23 -5.07 3.50 6.21
C ILE A 23 -4.24 4.69 5.69
N PHE A 24 -4.39 5.07 4.42
CA PHE A 24 -3.77 6.28 3.88
C PHE A 24 -4.19 7.48 4.70
N LYS A 25 -5.49 7.71 4.91
CA LYS A 25 -5.99 8.82 5.73
C LYS A 25 -5.50 8.70 7.18
N GLY A 26 -5.60 7.55 7.82
CA GLY A 26 -5.24 7.32 9.22
C GLY A 26 -3.74 7.47 9.52
N HIS A 27 -2.86 7.08 8.59
CA HIS A 27 -1.42 7.23 8.77
C HIS A 27 -0.87 8.52 8.16
N TYR A 28 -1.35 8.97 7.01
CA TYR A 28 -0.78 10.11 6.30
C TYR A 28 -1.36 11.46 6.73
N PHE A 29 -2.67 11.59 7.04
CA PHE A 29 -3.23 12.90 7.41
C PHE A 29 -2.62 13.49 8.69
N PRO A 30 -2.40 12.71 9.77
CA PRO A 30 -1.72 13.22 10.96
C PRO A 30 -0.30 13.71 10.62
N LEU A 31 0.44 12.93 9.83
CA LEU A 31 1.80 13.27 9.38
C LEU A 31 1.82 14.53 8.49
N ARG A 32 0.79 14.75 7.65
CA ARG A 32 0.69 15.96 6.82
C ARG A 32 0.50 17.22 7.68
N LYS A 33 -0.30 17.13 8.73
CA LYS A 33 -0.60 18.27 9.63
C LYS A 33 0.59 18.66 10.50
N GLU A 34 1.38 17.69 10.95
CA GLU A 34 2.55 17.95 11.80
C GLU A 34 3.76 18.53 11.04
N TYR A 35 3.89 18.32 9.72
CA TYR A 35 5.11 18.70 8.97
C TYR A 35 4.81 19.49 7.68
N PRO A 36 4.37 20.76 7.79
CA PRO A 36 4.02 21.58 6.63
C PRO A 36 5.21 21.94 5.71
N GLY A 37 6.45 21.98 6.22
CA GLY A 37 7.63 22.52 5.51
C GLY A 37 8.72 21.52 5.10
N TRP A 38 8.44 20.21 5.10
CA TRP A 38 9.48 19.20 4.97
C TRP A 38 9.73 18.77 3.50
N PRO A 39 10.94 18.94 2.94
CA PRO A 39 11.18 18.82 1.50
C PRO A 39 10.98 17.40 0.96
N GLU A 40 11.25 16.36 1.75
CA GLU A 40 11.05 14.96 1.34
C GLU A 40 9.58 14.51 1.43
N ARG A 41 8.65 15.35 1.89
CA ARG A 41 7.23 14.99 2.07
C ARG A 41 6.56 14.56 0.77
N THR A 42 6.79 15.31 -0.30
CA THR A 42 6.19 15.03 -1.62
C THR A 42 6.69 13.70 -2.18
N LEU A 43 8.00 13.45 -2.06
CA LEU A 43 8.63 12.21 -2.49
C LEU A 43 8.13 11.01 -1.68
N PHE A 44 7.99 11.17 -0.36
CA PHE A 44 7.39 10.15 0.51
C PHE A 44 5.93 9.84 0.12
N GLN A 45 5.12 10.87 -0.12
CA GLN A 45 3.71 10.72 -0.50
C GLN A 45 3.56 9.96 -1.83
N GLN A 46 4.36 10.32 -2.84
CA GLN A 46 4.35 9.62 -4.13
C GLN A 46 4.77 8.16 -3.97
N ARG A 47 5.87 7.88 -3.26
CA ARG A 47 6.33 6.50 -3.00
C ARG A 47 5.33 5.69 -2.20
N TYR A 48 4.73 6.29 -1.17
CA TYR A 48 3.66 5.67 -0.39
C TYR A 48 2.50 5.30 -1.29
N GLY A 49 1.98 6.25 -2.08
CA GLY A 49 0.86 6.02 -2.98
C GLY A 49 1.13 4.91 -3.99
N VAL A 50 2.31 4.90 -4.61
CA VAL A 50 2.71 3.87 -5.58
C VAL A 50 2.84 2.49 -4.92
N LEU A 51 3.58 2.37 -3.82
CA LEU A 51 3.77 1.09 -3.12
C LEU A 51 2.45 0.53 -2.59
N PHE A 52 1.60 1.43 -2.11
CA PHE A 52 0.28 1.11 -1.62
C PHE A 52 -0.64 0.62 -2.76
N ALA A 53 -0.69 1.33 -3.88
CA ALA A 53 -1.46 0.91 -5.06
C ALA A 53 -0.97 -0.45 -5.60
N LEU A 54 0.34 -0.69 -5.64
CA LEU A 54 0.92 -1.96 -6.05
C LEU A 54 0.52 -3.10 -5.10
N LEU A 55 0.54 -2.89 -3.79
CA LEU A 55 0.07 -3.87 -2.80
C LEU A 55 -1.37 -4.30 -3.08
N CYS A 56 -2.26 -3.33 -3.31
CA CYS A 56 -3.67 -3.60 -3.60
C CYS A 56 -3.87 -4.30 -4.93
N THR A 57 -3.19 -3.84 -5.98
CA THR A 57 -3.31 -4.44 -7.33
C THR A 57 -2.82 -5.88 -7.34
N VAL A 58 -1.66 -6.17 -6.73
CA VAL A 58 -1.15 -7.54 -6.65
C VAL A 58 -2.02 -8.40 -5.74
N GLY A 59 -2.50 -7.85 -4.63
CA GLY A 59 -3.44 -8.53 -3.73
C GLY A 59 -4.73 -8.93 -4.43
N PHE A 60 -5.31 -8.01 -5.20
CA PHE A 60 -6.51 -8.26 -5.98
C PHE A 60 -6.28 -9.29 -7.10
N LEU A 61 -5.21 -9.13 -7.90
CA LEU A 61 -4.86 -10.09 -8.95
C LEU A 61 -4.62 -11.49 -8.39
N ARG A 62 -4.03 -11.61 -7.19
CA ARG A 62 -3.88 -12.89 -6.51
C ARG A 62 -5.23 -13.55 -6.23
N GLU A 63 -6.19 -12.82 -5.66
CA GLU A 63 -7.53 -13.34 -5.37
C GLU A 63 -8.27 -13.72 -6.66
N VAL A 64 -8.16 -12.91 -7.72
CA VAL A 64 -8.71 -13.24 -9.04
C VAL A 64 -8.09 -14.51 -9.60
N ILE A 65 -6.76 -14.64 -9.55
CA ILE A 65 -6.05 -15.83 -10.03
C ILE A 65 -6.51 -17.04 -9.23
N PHE A 66 -6.52 -16.97 -7.90
CA PHE A 66 -6.95 -18.08 -7.03
C PHE A 66 -8.37 -18.56 -7.33
N VAL A 67 -9.31 -17.63 -7.51
CA VAL A 67 -10.72 -17.93 -7.75
C VAL A 67 -10.98 -18.48 -9.15
N ASN A 68 -10.19 -18.08 -10.15
CA ASN A 68 -10.43 -18.41 -11.56
C ASN A 68 -9.54 -19.53 -12.10
N PHE A 69 -8.37 -19.69 -11.50
CA PHE A 69 -7.32 -20.57 -11.98
C PHE A 69 -6.77 -21.27 -10.74
N GLU A 70 -6.94 -22.60 -10.64
CA GLU A 70 -6.32 -23.44 -9.60
C GLU A 70 -4.78 -23.55 -9.79
N ASN A 71 -4.15 -22.47 -10.24
CA ASN A 71 -2.75 -22.44 -10.62
C ASN A 71 -1.88 -22.08 -9.40
N SER A 72 -1.51 -23.12 -8.65
CA SER A 72 -0.69 -23.09 -7.43
C SER A 72 0.60 -22.26 -7.57
N LEU A 73 1.24 -22.24 -8.75
CA LEU A 73 2.50 -21.52 -8.96
C LEU A 73 2.32 -20.00 -8.92
N TYR A 74 1.35 -19.45 -9.66
CA TYR A 74 1.08 -18.01 -9.71
C TYR A 74 0.58 -17.49 -8.36
N TYR A 75 -0.24 -18.29 -7.68
CA TYR A 75 -0.69 -17.98 -6.32
C TYR A 75 0.48 -17.86 -5.35
N LYS A 76 1.41 -18.84 -5.32
CA LYS A 76 2.62 -18.77 -4.49
C LYS A 76 3.54 -17.62 -4.88
N GLY A 77 3.74 -17.37 -6.17
CA GLY A 77 4.57 -16.26 -6.67
C GLY A 77 4.03 -14.90 -6.22
N SER A 78 2.72 -14.68 -6.34
CA SER A 78 2.07 -13.44 -5.93
C SER A 78 2.19 -13.16 -4.42
N TYR A 79 2.26 -14.19 -3.58
CA TYR A 79 2.50 -14.05 -2.14
C TYR A 79 3.89 -13.46 -1.85
N TRP A 80 4.92 -13.93 -2.54
CA TRP A 80 6.28 -13.37 -2.40
C TRP A 80 6.37 -11.93 -2.89
N VAL A 81 5.67 -11.61 -3.99
CA VAL A 81 5.59 -10.23 -4.50
C VAL A 81 4.90 -9.32 -3.48
N LEU A 82 3.78 -9.75 -2.90
CA LEU A 82 3.09 -9.03 -1.81
C LEU A 82 4.00 -8.80 -0.61
N LEU A 83 4.74 -9.83 -0.20
CA LEU A 83 5.68 -9.72 0.92
C LEU A 83 6.76 -8.68 0.64
N LEU A 84 7.38 -8.72 -0.55
CA LEU A 84 8.40 -7.75 -0.96
C LEU A 84 7.86 -6.32 -1.01
N LEU A 85 6.66 -6.13 -1.56
CA LEU A 85 6.00 -4.82 -1.59
C LEU A 85 5.70 -4.31 -0.18
N MET A 86 5.31 -5.19 0.75
CA MET A 86 5.05 -4.82 2.13
C MET A 86 6.33 -4.45 2.88
N VAL A 87 7.43 -5.18 2.64
CA VAL A 87 8.76 -4.83 3.16
C VAL A 87 9.22 -3.47 2.62
N ALA A 88 9.07 -3.23 1.31
CA ALA A 88 9.41 -1.95 0.68
C ALA A 88 8.57 -0.79 1.25
N PHE A 89 7.28 -1.04 1.49
CA PHE A 89 6.36 -0.09 2.13
C PHE A 89 6.80 0.25 3.55
N ILE A 90 7.09 -0.75 4.39
CA ILE A 90 7.60 -0.55 5.75
C ILE A 90 8.95 0.20 5.73
N ALA A 91 9.84 -0.14 4.80
CA ALA A 91 11.12 0.55 4.64
C ALA A 91 10.96 2.03 4.25
N ASN A 92 10.01 2.35 3.36
CA ASN A 92 9.67 3.72 3.00
C ASN A 92 9.17 4.51 4.22
N VAL A 93 8.27 3.92 5.02
CA VAL A 93 7.77 4.52 6.27
C VAL A 93 8.90 4.71 7.29
N ARG A 94 9.75 3.71 7.49
CA ARG A 94 10.91 3.80 8.41
C ARG A 94 11.91 4.86 7.97
N ARG A 95 12.20 4.98 6.68
CA ARG A 95 13.07 6.02 6.14
C ARG A 95 12.50 7.41 6.42
N PHE A 96 11.20 7.60 6.21
CA PHE A 96 10.52 8.85 6.55
C PHE A 96 10.62 9.18 8.05
N ILE A 97 10.32 8.23 8.93
CA ILE A 97 10.43 8.43 10.40
C ILE A 97 11.88 8.71 10.83
N LYS A 98 12.89 8.04 10.23
CA LYS A 98 14.30 8.28 10.55
C LYS A 98 14.80 9.62 10.02
N GLY A 99 14.35 10.03 8.83
CA GLY A 99 14.57 11.38 8.30
C GLY A 99 14.12 12.44 9.32
N LYS A 100 12.99 12.19 10.01
CA LYS A 100 12.41 13.11 11.02
C LYS A 100 13.39 13.39 12.14
N ARG A 101 13.98 12.33 12.70
CA ARG A 101 14.93 12.45 13.80
C ARG A 101 16.18 13.24 13.42
N LYS A 102 16.62 13.16 12.16
CA LYS A 102 17.79 13.92 11.67
C LYS A 102 17.48 15.39 11.42
N GLY A 103 16.29 15.71 10.89
CA GLY A 103 15.87 17.10 10.66
C GLY A 103 15.62 17.88 11.95
N VAL A 104 15.16 17.21 13.02
CA VAL A 104 14.92 17.84 14.33
C VAL A 104 16.22 18.05 15.13
N GLY A 105 17.24 17.20 14.94
CA GLY A 105 18.53 17.31 15.63
C GLY A 105 19.56 18.23 14.97
N ALA A 106 19.25 18.81 13.80
CA ALA A 106 20.13 19.75 13.09
C ALA A 106 19.81 21.23 13.41
N SER A 107 18.77 21.49 14.20
CA SER A 107 18.28 22.82 14.58
C SER A 107 18.50 23.16 16.06
N THR A 108 19.31 22.38 16.77
CA THR A 108 19.81 22.64 18.13
C THR A 108 21.32 22.72 18.09
#